data_AF-A0A8D5ZJ02-F1
#
_entry.id   AF-A0A8D5ZJ02-F1
#
_cell.length_a   1.000
_cell.length_b   1.000
_cell.length_c   1.000
_cell.angle_alpha   90.00
_cell.angle_beta   90.00
_cell.angle_gamma   90.00
#
_symmetry.space_group_name_H-M   'P 1'
#
loop_
_entity.id
_entity.type
_entity.pdbx_description
1 polymer ?
#
loop_
_entity_poly.entity_id
_entity_poly.type
_entity_poly.pdbx_seq_one_letter_code
_entity_poly.pdbx_strand_id
1 'polypeptide(L)'
;MIIFNKKKRDVFEIYLDILSACKRSYNGISKTRLMYAANLTFEVANKYIPILEEKNLITKRDNLYFITKKGEDVLNTLQLFREKKYELREIVSRLKEELKD
;
A
#
# COMPACT_ATOMS: atom_id res chain seq x y z
N MET A 1 3.37 -19.64 -11.22
CA MET A 1 2.77 -19.91 -9.89
C MET A 1 2.81 -18.61 -9.10
N ILE A 2 1.67 -18.09 -8.63
CA ILE A 2 1.67 -16.87 -7.79
C ILE A 2 2.31 -17.26 -6.45
N ILE A 3 3.60 -16.96 -6.29
CA ILE A 3 4.33 -17.25 -5.04
C ILE A 3 3.90 -16.19 -4.02
N PHE A 4 2.97 -16.53 -3.15
CA PHE A 4 2.60 -15.70 -2.00
C PHE A 4 3.72 -15.76 -0.95
N ASN A 5 4.80 -15.00 -1.17
CA ASN A 5 5.87 -14.91 -0.19
C ASN A 5 5.34 -14.23 1.09
N LYS A 6 5.20 -15.00 2.17
CA LYS A 6 4.53 -14.59 3.42
C LYS A 6 5.29 -13.48 4.17
N LYS A 7 6.58 -13.28 3.88
CA LYS A 7 7.50 -12.51 4.75
C LYS A 7 7.85 -11.10 4.29
N LYS A 8 7.65 -10.73 3.02
CA LYS A 8 8.12 -9.44 2.50
C LYS A 8 6.94 -8.61 2.01
N ARG A 9 6.82 -7.38 2.54
CA ARG A 9 5.91 -6.36 2.05
C ARG A 9 6.21 -6.12 0.58
N ASP A 10 5.23 -6.34 -0.28
CA ASP A 10 5.37 -6.08 -1.71
C ASP A 10 5.17 -4.58 -2.01
N VAL A 11 5.44 -4.19 -3.24
CA VAL A 11 5.31 -2.79 -3.67
C VAL A 11 3.87 -2.28 -3.52
N PHE A 12 2.87 -3.14 -3.73
CA PHE A 12 1.47 -2.76 -3.60
C PHE A 12 1.08 -2.52 -2.13
N GLU A 13 1.58 -3.33 -1.20
CA GLU A 13 1.42 -3.09 0.25
C GLU A 13 2.15 -1.80 0.68
N ILE A 14 3.28 -1.45 0.05
CA ILE A 14 3.95 -0.16 0.31
C ILE A 14 3.07 1.01 -0.12
N TYR A 15 2.54 0.95 -1.34
CA TYR A 15 1.62 1.97 -1.85
C TYR A 15 0.33 2.06 -1.03
N LEU A 16 -0.21 0.91 -0.64
CA LEU A 16 -1.42 0.83 0.18
C LEU A 16 -1.26 1.59 1.49
N ASP A 17 -0.18 1.36 2.24
CA ASP A 17 -0.05 2.02 3.55
C ASP A 17 0.30 3.51 3.41
N ILE A 18 1.08 3.91 2.38
CA ILE A 18 1.35 5.33 2.11
C ILE A 18 0.04 6.07 1.82
N LEU A 19 -0.75 5.56 0.87
CA LEU A 19 -2.02 6.18 0.50
C LEU A 19 -3.01 6.16 1.66
N SER A 20 -3.06 5.06 2.43
CA SER A 20 -3.89 4.98 3.64
C SER A 20 -3.49 6.00 4.70
N ALA A 21 -2.19 6.25 4.90
CA ALA A 21 -1.70 7.25 5.84
C ALA A 21 -2.05 8.69 5.40
N CYS A 22 -1.93 8.98 4.10
CA CYS A 22 -2.36 10.26 3.54
C CYS A 22 -3.88 10.44 3.66
N LYS A 23 -4.70 9.43 3.35
CA LYS A 23 -6.18 9.51 3.43
C LYS A 23 -6.68 9.74 4.86
N ARG A 24 -6.02 9.17 5.87
CA ARG A 24 -6.36 9.39 7.29
C ARG A 24 -6.05 10.80 7.79
N SER A 25 -5.28 11.59 7.05
CA SER A 25 -4.80 12.89 7.49
C SER A 25 -5.46 14.03 6.69
N TYR A 26 -6.58 14.56 7.20
CA TYR A 26 -7.36 15.60 6.52
C TYR A 26 -6.54 16.88 6.22
N ASN A 27 -5.67 17.28 7.15
CA ASN A 27 -4.81 18.46 7.02
C ASN A 27 -3.46 18.14 6.36
N GLY A 28 -3.33 16.98 5.72
CA GLY A 28 -2.06 16.48 5.19
C GLY A 28 -1.15 15.91 6.27
N ILE A 29 -0.09 15.24 5.82
CA ILE A 29 0.83 14.49 6.69
C ILE A 29 2.28 14.86 6.39
N SER A 30 3.07 15.15 7.43
CA SER A 30 4.50 15.42 7.24
C SER A 30 5.25 14.17 6.80
N LYS A 31 6.40 14.33 6.12
CA LYS A 31 7.23 13.18 5.68
C LYS A 31 7.54 12.22 6.84
N THR A 32 7.95 12.76 7.97
CA THR A 32 8.28 11.97 9.17
C THR A 32 7.07 11.20 9.68
N ARG A 33 5.91 11.87 9.82
CA ARG A 33 4.68 11.21 10.29
C ARG A 33 4.18 10.17 9.30
N LEU A 34 4.33 10.42 8.00
CA LEU A 34 4.00 9.48 6.93
C LEU A 34 4.86 8.22 7.03
N MET A 35 6.17 8.38 7.24
CA MET A 35 7.09 7.26 7.44
C MET A 35 6.67 6.39 8.62
N TYR A 36 6.37 6.99 9.77
CA TYR A 36 5.88 6.24 10.93
C TYR A 36 4.53 5.58 10.67
N ALA A 37 3.56 6.30 10.10
CA ALA A 37 2.21 5.80 9.87
C ALA A 37 2.14 4.67 8.82
N ALA A 38 3.06 4.66 7.86
CA ALA A 38 3.15 3.66 6.80
C ALA A 38 4.31 2.66 7.00
N ASN A 39 4.94 2.64 8.18
CA ASN A 39 6.07 1.78 8.53
C ASN A 39 7.18 1.76 7.45
N LEU A 40 7.63 2.94 7.04
CA LEU A 40 8.66 3.12 6.02
C LEU A 40 9.99 3.50 6.67
N THR A 41 11.08 2.89 6.19
CA THR A 41 12.42 3.43 6.44
C THR A 41 12.65 4.67 5.57
N PHE A 42 13.71 5.42 5.86
CA PHE A 42 14.07 6.60 5.07
C PHE A 42 14.34 6.25 3.59
N GLU A 43 15.02 5.13 3.34
CA GLU A 43 15.31 4.66 1.98
C GLU A 43 14.03 4.31 1.22
N VAL A 44 13.09 3.61 1.88
CA VAL A 44 11.81 3.23 1.29
C VAL A 44 10.98 4.48 0.99
N ALA A 45 10.93 5.44 1.91
CA ALA A 45 10.22 6.69 1.72
C ALA A 45 10.78 7.50 0.53
N ASN A 46 12.10 7.65 0.45
CA ASN A 46 12.75 8.35 -0.67
C ASN A 46 12.58 7.64 -2.01
N LYS A 47 12.40 6.31 -1.99
CA LYS A 47 12.17 5.54 -3.21
C LYS A 47 10.73 5.67 -3.72
N TYR A 48 9.73 5.51 -2.84
CA TYR A 48 8.34 5.33 -3.28
C TYR A 48 7.47 6.59 -3.19
N ILE A 49 7.76 7.53 -2.28
CA ILE A 49 6.99 8.79 -2.21
C ILE A 49 7.10 9.57 -3.53
N PRO A 50 8.29 9.78 -4.13
CA PRO A 50 8.39 10.50 -5.40
C PRO A 50 7.63 9.81 -6.54
N ILE A 51 7.60 8.48 -6.59
CA ILE A 51 6.85 7.73 -7.61
C ILE A 51 5.35 7.98 -7.49
N LEU A 52 4.83 8.03 -6.26
CA LEU A 52 3.40 8.30 -6.02
C LEU A 52 3.05 9.76 -6.35
N GLU A 53 3.97 10.68 -6.09
CA GLU A 53 3.83 12.10 -6.45
C GLU A 53 3.85 12.30 -7.98
N GLU A 54 4.83 11.71 -8.67
CA GLU A 54 4.95 11.74 -10.14
C GLU A 54 3.70 11.16 -10.82
N LYS A 55 3.11 10.10 -10.25
CA LYS A 55 1.86 9.50 -10.75
C LYS A 55 0.60 10.28 -10.39
N ASN A 56 0.73 11.40 -9.68
CA ASN A 56 -0.35 12.24 -9.18
C ASN A 56 -1.32 11.48 -8.26
N LEU A 57 -0.81 10.56 -7.45
CA LEU A 57 -1.56 9.82 -6.43
C LEU A 57 -1.52 10.54 -5.07
N ILE A 58 -0.42 11.23 -4.82
CA ILE A 58 -0.27 12.18 -3.71
C ILE A 58 0.23 13.51 -4.26
N THR A 59 0.03 14.58 -3.52
CA THR A 59 0.61 15.90 -3.82
C THR A 59 1.28 16.45 -2.57
N LYS A 60 2.44 17.08 -2.75
CA LYS A 60 3.14 17.80 -1.69
C LYS A 60 2.74 19.28 -1.73
N ARG A 61 2.32 19.82 -0.59
CA ARG A 61 2.15 21.27 -0.37
C ARG A 61 2.98 21.64 0.84
N ASP A 62 3.94 22.55 0.65
CA ASP A 62 4.98 22.87 1.64
C ASP A 62 5.70 21.62 2.14
N ASN A 63 5.47 21.23 3.40
CA ASN A 63 6.07 20.06 4.04
C ASN A 63 5.06 18.93 4.32
N LEU A 64 3.86 19.02 3.73
CA LEU A 64 2.75 18.11 3.96
C LEU A 64 2.36 17.38 2.67
N TYR A 65 2.03 16.10 2.79
CA TYR A 65 1.52 15.28 1.71
C TYR A 65 0.00 15.10 1.86
N PHE A 66 -0.69 15.17 0.73
CA PHE A 66 -2.14 14.99 0.63
C PHE A 66 -2.43 13.91 -0.40
N ILE A 67 -3.47 13.12 -0.16
CA ILE A 67 -3.96 12.19 -1.19
C ILE A 67 -4.74 12.98 -2.25
N THR A 68 -4.56 12.61 -3.52
CA THR A 68 -5.37 13.17 -4.62
C THR A 68 -6.62 12.32 -4.84
N LYS A 69 -7.56 12.80 -5.65
CA LYS A 69 -8.73 12.00 -6.02
C LYS A 69 -8.33 10.67 -6.69
N LYS A 70 -7.38 10.74 -7.63
CA LYS A 70 -6.80 9.57 -8.29
C LYS A 70 -6.12 8.62 -7.28
N GLY A 71 -5.45 9.17 -6.27
CA GLY A 71 -4.87 8.40 -5.18
C GLY A 71 -5.90 7.63 -4.37
N GLU A 72 -7.07 8.22 -4.11
CA GLU A 72 -8.17 7.54 -3.43
C GLU A 72 -8.71 6.36 -4.25
N ASP A 73 -8.90 6.54 -5.56
CA ASP A 73 -9.43 5.49 -6.43
C ASP A 73 -8.45 4.31 -6.52
N VAL A 74 -7.15 4.61 -6.62
CA VAL A 74 -6.09 3.59 -6.56
C VAL A 74 -6.04 2.92 -5.19
N LEU A 75 -6.20 3.67 -4.10
CA LEU A 75 -6.25 3.10 -2.75
C LEU A 75 -7.39 2.09 -2.62
N ASN A 76 -8.60 2.43 -3.08
CA ASN A 76 -9.73 1.51 -3.06
C ASN A 76 -9.43 0.23 -3.87
N THR A 77 -8.78 0.38 -5.03
CA THR A 77 -8.37 -0.75 -5.87
C THR A 77 -7.32 -1.63 -5.18
N LEU A 78 -6.34 -1.03 -4.48
CA LEU A 78 -5.34 -1.76 -3.71
C LEU A 78 -5.95 -2.51 -2.52
N GLN A 79 -6.95 -1.93 -1.86
CA GLN A 79 -7.71 -2.58 -0.79
C GLN A 79 -8.43 -3.82 -1.32
N LEU A 80 -9.17 -3.68 -2.43
CA LEU A 80 -9.83 -4.81 -3.09
C LEU A 80 -8.83 -5.89 -3.52
N PHE A 81 -7.70 -5.50 -4.10
CA PHE A 81 -6.65 -6.44 -4.48
C PHE A 81 -6.13 -7.23 -3.27
N ARG A 82 -5.89 -6.56 -2.15
CA ARG A 82 -5.41 -7.19 -0.92
C ARG A 82 -6.44 -8.19 -0.37
N GLU A 83 -7.72 -7.83 -0.34
CA GLU A 83 -8.81 -8.72 0.06
C GLU A 83 -8.87 -9.98 -0.82
N LYS A 84 -8.89 -9.80 -2.14
CA LYS A 84 -8.91 -10.93 -3.10
C LYS A 84 -7.67 -11.80 -3.00
N LYS A 85 -6.50 -11.20 -2.74
CA LYS A 85 -5.25 -11.93 -2.50
C LYS A 85 -5.32 -12.81 -1.24
N TYR A 86 -6.00 -12.37 -0.19
CA TYR A 86 -6.24 -13.19 0.99
C TYR A 86 -7.26 -14.30 0.72
N GLU A 87 -8.40 -13.99 0.10
CA GLU A 87 -9.41 -14.98 -0.27
C GLU A 87 -8.80 -16.12 -1.10
N LEU A 88 -8.03 -15.77 -2.14
CA LEU A 88 -7.37 -16.75 -3.00
C LEU A 88 -6.35 -17.61 -2.23
N ARG A 89 -5.64 -17.01 -1.26
CA ARG A 89 -4.70 -17.76 -0.41
C ARG A 89 -5.43 -18.81 0.42
N GLU A 90 -6.55 -18.44 1.02
CA GLU A 90 -7.35 -19.36 1.83
C GLU A 90 -7.90 -20.51 0.98
N ILE A 91 -8.42 -20.20 -0.22
CA ILE A 91 -8.87 -21.21 -1.19
C ILE A 91 -7.73 -22.17 -1.55
N VAL A 92 -6.56 -21.64 -1.90
CA VAL A 92 -5.38 -22.47 -2.24
C VAL A 92 -4.92 -23.30 -1.05
N SER A 93 -5.03 -22.80 0.19
CA SER A 93 -4.70 -23.59 1.39
C SER A 93 -5.65 -24.78 1.54
N ARG A 94 -6.95 -24.55 1.41
CA ARG A 94 -7.97 -25.61 1.50
C ARG A 94 -7.78 -26.67 0.41
N LEU A 95 -7.58 -26.26 -0.84
CA LEU A 95 -7.33 -27.20 -1.94
C LEU A 95 -6.08 -28.06 -1.68
N LYS A 96 -5.03 -27.50 -1.07
CA LYS A 96 -3.84 -28.27 -0.69
C LYS A 96 -4.08 -29.24 0.47
N GLU A 97 -5.06 -28.99 1.33
CA GLU A 97 -5.41 -29.88 2.42
C GLU A 97 -6.29 -31.03 1.92
N GLU A 98 -7.26 -30.73 1.05
CA GLU A 98 -8.19 -31.70 0.48
C GLU A 98 -7.57 -32.61 -0.59
N LEU A 99 -6.59 -32.11 -1.36
CA LEU A 99 -5.91 -32.84 -2.43
C LEU A 99 -4.54 -33.40 -2.01
N LYS A 100 -4.29 -33.53 -0.70
CA LYS A 100 -3.12 -34.27 -0.20
C LYS A 100 -3.33 -35.75 -0.46
N ASP A 101 -2.55 -36.32 -1.37
CA ASP A 101 -2.12 -37.72 -1.28
C ASP A 101 -1.10 -37.88 -0.15
#